data_AF-A0A7S1PE19-F1
#
_entry.id   AF-A0A7S1PE19-F1
#
_cell.length_a   1.000
_cell.length_b   1.000
_cell.length_c   1.000
_cell.angle_alpha   90.00
_cell.angle_beta   90.00
_cell.angle_gamma   90.00
#
_symmetry.space_group_name_H-M   'P 1'
#
loop_
_entity.id
_entity.type
_entity.pdbx_description
1 polymer ?
#
loop_
_entity_poly.entity_id
_entity_poly.type
_entity_poly.pdbx_seq_one_letter_code
_entity_poly.pdbx_strand_id
1 'polypeptide(L)'
;MPSSTVSDLSYTSISSNDSLDSLDPTLDETLHETLHRVKQVKGPTAESNAATDGEVSSTQDAKLTKRSGAPSQTNQKKDKFPNLNTKPQLKRKSEVIDDFIRNFLRKHGMNRTLDSFQEEWYEIIHKNKEKDMNVIVPDAYLQNQSLDDEVKYLQQELMRTKEIAQKAMEKWDKMKKERDYHKMHHQRVQVEKKQLTKDLKRLRKHCEKYDPTLLELRRKYETAMKEKMLMRLDRDKQAAQLKAVTVQMEEQPQDGGAPQTSAPKASDRRNTTTGGGANTAVTTTVRKTKRTTLRANTATGSGAAVTSGGKVLPPDDRVNPYMHRRFAPAKADEFSLTDTFQGHTMAVSYLAIHPKKPIVATVSDDTTWKMWALPTGKVLMSGDGHADWLSGCDFHPNGTHLATSSGDSTVKIWDFFNQRCAATFTSHTQAVWACEFHDSGDFLASCSLDHTAKLWDITSNRCRATFRGQHKDSVNHVTWQPYSNVLATCSGDHSVSLWDARTTTCLDTFYGHEAAVNHCKFSLRGDTLVSCDADGKVFVWDIRMVTEIGSIDAGPHAANHVSLDSSGDTLVISCNDGKIRAFSGIKSGKFEQTAVLEGHDDAVQAAVFDRDGKFLVSAGSDCMLRLWS
;
A
#
# COMPACT_ATOMS: atom_id res chain seq x y z
N MET A 1 -38.66 -30.05 -22.55
CA MET A 1 -38.17 -31.30 -23.16
C MET A 1 -37.68 -30.93 -24.55
N PRO A 2 -36.42 -31.19 -24.93
CA PRO A 2 -35.51 -32.28 -24.50
C PRO A 2 -34.50 -31.81 -23.44
N SER A 3 -34.23 -32.52 -22.33
CA SER A 3 -33.43 -33.76 -22.13
C SER A 3 -31.94 -33.61 -22.41
N SER A 4 -31.23 -33.05 -21.42
CA SER A 4 -29.77 -33.03 -21.31
C SER A 4 -29.27 -34.32 -20.64
N THR A 5 -28.51 -35.10 -21.39
CA THR A 5 -27.65 -36.20 -20.92
C THR A 5 -26.46 -35.63 -20.15
N VAL A 6 -26.30 -36.07 -18.89
CA VAL A 6 -25.14 -35.82 -18.05
C VAL A 6 -24.06 -36.85 -18.43
N SER A 7 -22.94 -36.37 -18.95
CA SER A 7 -21.74 -37.17 -19.22
C SER A 7 -20.82 -37.15 -18.00
N ASP A 8 -20.42 -38.35 -17.61
CA ASP A 8 -19.46 -38.70 -16.57
C ASP A 8 -18.15 -37.91 -16.64
N LEU A 9 -17.67 -37.45 -15.48
CA LEU A 9 -16.28 -37.08 -15.26
C LEU A 9 -15.69 -37.98 -14.18
N SER A 10 -14.87 -38.90 -14.66
CA SER A 10 -13.91 -39.73 -13.95
C SER A 10 -13.01 -38.90 -13.03
N TYR A 11 -13.04 -39.21 -11.73
CA TYR A 11 -12.01 -38.78 -10.78
C TYR A 11 -10.77 -39.67 -10.96
N THR A 12 -9.72 -39.14 -11.56
CA THR A 12 -8.38 -39.70 -11.48
C THR A 12 -7.82 -39.45 -10.08
N SER A 13 -7.64 -40.54 -9.35
CA SER A 13 -6.85 -40.63 -8.12
C SER A 13 -5.39 -40.25 -8.39
N ILE A 14 -4.91 -39.17 -7.79
CA ILE A 14 -3.46 -38.92 -7.66
C ILE A 14 -3.09 -39.30 -6.24
N SER A 15 -2.36 -40.41 -6.17
CA SER A 15 -1.64 -40.92 -5.02
C SER A 15 -0.65 -39.89 -4.51
N SER A 16 -0.86 -39.46 -3.27
CA SER A 16 0.19 -38.98 -2.38
C SER A 16 1.13 -40.13 -2.06
N ASN A 17 2.41 -39.99 -2.42
CA ASN A 17 3.53 -40.51 -1.64
C ASN A 17 4.85 -39.82 -2.07
N ASP A 18 5.63 -39.50 -1.05
CA ASP A 18 7.10 -39.48 -0.99
C ASP A 18 7.87 -38.47 -1.85
N SER A 19 8.32 -37.38 -1.20
CA SER A 19 9.73 -36.95 -1.18
C SER A 19 9.85 -35.52 -0.61
N LEU A 20 10.02 -35.40 0.71
CA LEU A 20 10.63 -34.22 1.36
C LEU A 20 11.09 -34.58 2.79
N ASP A 21 11.66 -35.78 2.95
CA ASP A 21 12.39 -36.21 4.14
C ASP A 21 13.82 -36.56 3.70
N SER A 22 14.69 -35.56 3.69
CA SER A 22 16.16 -35.72 3.79
C SER A 22 16.80 -34.33 3.93
N LEU A 23 16.83 -33.80 5.16
CA LEU A 23 17.85 -32.84 5.55
C LEU A 23 18.64 -33.45 6.70
N ASP A 24 19.93 -33.64 6.44
CA ASP A 24 20.88 -34.43 7.21
C ASP A 24 20.98 -34.01 8.69
N PRO A 25 20.97 -34.97 9.65
CA PRO A 25 21.16 -34.71 11.08
C PRO A 25 22.63 -34.51 11.49
N THR A 26 23.58 -34.50 10.56
CA THR A 26 25.03 -34.47 10.85
C THR A 26 25.59 -33.06 11.10
N LEU A 27 24.84 -32.00 10.76
CA LEU A 27 25.25 -30.61 11.00
C LEU A 27 25.05 -30.17 12.46
N ASP A 28 24.11 -30.77 13.19
CA ASP A 28 23.84 -30.43 14.60
C ASP A 28 24.87 -31.03 15.58
N GLU A 29 25.48 -32.17 15.24
CA GLU A 29 26.53 -32.78 16.08
C GLU A 29 27.86 -31.99 16.05
N THR A 30 28.24 -31.43 14.90
CA THR A 30 29.49 -30.65 14.76
C THR A 30 29.43 -29.30 15.51
N LEU A 31 28.24 -28.71 15.63
CA LEU A 31 28.02 -27.49 16.42
C LEU A 31 27.96 -27.76 17.92
N HIS A 32 27.43 -28.93 18.32
CA HIS A 32 27.43 -29.32 19.73
C HIS A 32 28.82 -29.71 20.25
N GLU A 33 29.67 -30.30 19.41
CA GLU A 33 31.04 -30.70 19.77
C GLU A 33 31.99 -29.49 19.89
N THR A 34 31.81 -28.47 19.05
CA THR A 34 32.58 -27.21 19.13
C THR A 34 32.22 -26.37 20.37
N LEU A 35 30.95 -26.39 20.79
CA LEU A 35 30.49 -25.71 22.01
C LEU A 35 30.95 -26.41 23.30
N HIS A 36 31.13 -27.74 23.29
CA HIS A 36 31.66 -28.46 24.44
C HIS A 36 33.17 -28.25 24.63
N ARG A 37 33.92 -27.99 23.55
CA ARG A 37 35.36 -27.71 23.57
C ARG A 37 35.72 -26.33 24.16
N VAL A 38 34.80 -25.37 24.11
CA VAL A 38 35.00 -24.02 24.68
C VAL A 38 34.76 -23.98 26.21
N LYS A 39 34.05 -24.97 26.78
CA LYS A 39 33.75 -25.03 28.22
C LYS A 39 34.81 -25.73 29.07
N GLN A 40 35.82 -26.37 28.48
CA GLN A 40 36.90 -27.05 29.21
C GLN A 40 38.28 -26.48 28.89
N VAL A 41 38.55 -25.23 29.28
CA VAL A 41 39.93 -24.77 29.55
C VAL A 41 39.92 -23.94 30.83
N LYS A 42 39.95 -24.62 31.98
CA LYS A 42 40.56 -24.10 33.21
C LYS A 42 42.07 -24.26 33.04
N GLY A 43 42.82 -23.18 33.23
CA GLY A 43 44.24 -23.12 32.90
C GLY A 43 45.17 -23.93 33.81
N PRO A 44 46.46 -23.98 33.42
CA PRO A 44 47.54 -24.02 34.40
C PRO A 44 48.62 -22.94 34.14
N THR A 45 49.01 -22.33 35.26
CA THR A 45 50.37 -22.00 35.73
C THR A 45 51.51 -21.63 34.77
N ALA A 46 52.15 -20.52 35.12
CA ALA A 46 53.42 -20.00 34.63
C ALA A 46 54.58 -21.00 34.66
N GLU A 47 55.50 -20.90 33.69
CA GLU A 47 56.94 -21.02 33.91
C GLU A 47 57.78 -20.49 32.72
N SER A 48 58.73 -19.63 33.09
CA SER A 48 60.10 -19.41 32.61
C SER A 48 60.54 -19.48 31.12
N ASN A 49 61.13 -18.35 30.69
CA ASN A 49 62.45 -18.13 30.08
C ASN A 49 63.01 -19.08 29.00
N ALA A 50 63.37 -18.47 27.86
CA ALA A 50 64.72 -18.37 27.25
C ALA A 50 64.54 -18.10 25.73
N ALA A 51 65.04 -16.97 25.19
CA ALA A 51 66.34 -16.82 24.51
C ALA A 51 66.42 -17.74 23.25
N THR A 52 66.73 -17.30 22.03
CA THR A 52 67.83 -16.44 21.58
C THR A 52 67.70 -16.15 20.07
N ASP A 53 68.35 -15.05 19.67
CA ASP A 53 69.08 -14.80 18.41
C ASP A 53 68.37 -14.53 17.07
N GLY A 54 68.64 -13.30 16.56
CA GLY A 54 69.47 -13.00 15.38
C GLY A 54 68.97 -13.51 14.01
N GLU A 55 69.01 -12.81 12.89
CA GLU A 55 69.77 -11.66 12.40
C GLU A 55 69.07 -11.23 11.07
N VAL A 56 68.80 -9.94 10.83
CA VAL A 56 69.58 -8.96 10.02
C VAL A 56 69.18 -8.85 8.53
N SER A 57 68.95 -7.57 8.16
CA SER A 57 69.02 -6.94 6.83
C SER A 57 67.83 -7.17 5.89
N SER A 58 67.38 -6.23 5.06
CA SER A 58 67.87 -4.89 4.66
C SER A 58 66.68 -4.18 3.97
N THR A 59 66.21 -3.05 4.51
CA THR A 59 66.43 -1.64 4.09
C THR A 59 65.60 -1.10 2.92
N GLN A 60 64.93 0.03 3.23
CA GLN A 60 64.56 1.17 2.38
C GLN A 60 63.39 1.00 1.40
N ASP A 61 62.53 1.98 1.17
CA ASP A 61 62.00 3.09 1.98
C ASP A 61 60.76 3.62 1.23
N ALA A 62 59.74 4.02 1.98
CA ALA A 62 58.69 5.00 1.67
C ALA A 62 57.96 5.01 0.29
N LYS A 63 56.64 4.72 0.30
CA LYS A 63 55.59 5.78 0.22
C LYS A 63 54.14 5.25 0.25
N LEU A 64 53.44 5.65 1.31
CA LEU A 64 52.05 6.17 1.38
C LEU A 64 50.91 5.53 0.55
N THR A 65 49.89 5.07 1.30
CA THR A 65 48.45 5.44 1.23
C THR A 65 47.48 4.25 1.23
N LYS A 66 47.03 3.85 2.42
CA LYS A 66 45.69 3.28 2.63
C LYS A 66 44.96 4.18 3.61
N ARG A 67 44.11 5.06 3.08
CA ARG A 67 43.01 5.71 3.80
C ARG A 67 41.75 4.92 3.46
N SER A 68 41.26 4.15 4.42
CA SER A 68 39.96 3.50 4.37
C SER A 68 39.04 4.17 5.39
N GLY A 69 37.82 4.51 4.95
CA GLY A 69 36.62 4.56 5.79
C GLY A 69 36.37 5.85 6.58
N ALA A 70 35.44 6.67 6.09
CA ALA A 70 34.53 7.45 6.93
C ALA A 70 33.42 6.50 7.50
N PRO A 71 32.45 6.90 8.37
CA PRO A 71 32.14 8.24 8.92
C PRO A 71 31.55 8.24 10.39
N SER A 72 31.14 9.44 10.85
CA SER A 72 29.83 9.73 11.54
C SER A 72 29.74 9.52 13.09
N GLN A 73 28.95 10.20 13.94
CA GLN A 73 27.65 10.93 13.92
C GLN A 73 27.57 11.87 15.17
N THR A 74 26.60 12.77 15.41
CA THR A 74 25.14 12.53 15.56
C THR A 74 24.31 13.81 15.71
N ASN A 75 23.08 13.81 15.17
CA ASN A 75 21.87 13.81 16.01
C ASN A 75 20.80 12.90 15.38
N GLN A 76 19.96 12.30 16.23
CA GLN A 76 19.51 10.90 16.18
C GLN A 76 18.68 10.45 14.96
N LYS A 77 19.14 9.31 14.41
CA LYS A 77 18.45 8.28 13.62
C LYS A 77 18.29 7.01 14.49
N LYS A 78 17.38 6.12 14.06
CA LYS A 78 17.24 4.70 14.43
C LYS A 78 18.51 4.02 14.96
N ASP A 79 18.32 3.24 16.02
CA ASP A 79 19.26 2.29 16.63
C ASP A 79 20.06 1.48 15.59
N LYS A 80 21.23 1.99 15.23
CA LYS A 80 22.37 1.22 14.74
C LYS A 80 23.20 0.83 15.97
N PHE A 81 23.67 -0.41 16.03
CA PHE A 81 24.69 -0.79 17.00
C PHE A 81 25.87 0.20 16.89
N PRO A 82 26.25 0.90 17.96
CA PRO A 82 27.19 2.00 17.87
C PRO A 82 28.59 1.49 17.52
N ASN A 83 29.23 2.13 16.55
CA ASN A 83 30.65 1.93 16.23
C ASN A 83 31.49 2.33 17.45
N LEU A 84 32.10 1.33 18.10
CA LEU A 84 32.79 1.42 19.38
C LEU A 84 34.19 2.07 19.36
N ASN A 85 34.58 2.80 18.31
CA ASN A 85 35.98 3.16 18.13
C ASN A 85 36.21 4.57 17.59
N THR A 86 35.90 5.59 18.38
CA THR A 86 36.63 6.87 18.29
C THR A 86 36.52 7.62 19.60
N LYS A 87 37.55 7.52 20.44
CA LYS A 87 37.73 8.38 21.62
C LYS A 87 38.05 9.81 21.16
N PRO A 88 37.47 10.85 21.78
CA PRO A 88 38.04 12.19 21.69
C PRO A 88 39.38 12.20 22.46
N GLN A 89 40.48 12.09 21.74
CA GLN A 89 41.83 12.20 22.30
C GLN A 89 42.13 13.67 22.60
N LEU A 90 41.93 14.08 23.85
CA LEU A 90 42.50 15.32 24.38
C LEU A 90 44.03 15.16 24.41
N LYS A 91 44.72 15.67 23.38
CA LYS A 91 46.18 15.83 23.42
C LYS A 91 46.54 16.86 24.49
N ARG A 92 46.76 16.40 25.73
CA ARG A 92 47.43 17.21 26.74
C ARG A 92 48.89 17.40 26.31
N LYS A 93 49.33 18.66 26.29
CA LYS A 93 50.72 19.01 25.97
C LYS A 93 51.62 18.47 27.07
N SER A 94 52.75 17.86 26.70
CA SER A 94 53.78 17.43 27.65
C SER A 94 54.35 18.65 28.37
N GLU A 95 54.38 18.62 29.70
CA GLU A 95 54.91 19.71 30.52
C GLU A 95 56.44 19.75 30.44
N VAL A 96 57.02 20.96 30.37
CA VAL A 96 58.47 21.18 30.49
C VAL A 96 58.84 21.03 31.98
N ILE A 97 60.09 20.65 32.30
CA ILE A 97 60.55 20.35 33.68
C ILE A 97 60.17 21.43 34.69
N ASP A 98 60.26 22.69 34.30
CA ASP A 98 59.95 23.84 35.15
C ASP A 98 58.45 23.94 35.48
N ASP A 99 57.58 23.64 34.53
CA ASP A 99 56.14 23.54 34.76
C ASP A 99 55.78 22.32 35.62
N PHE A 100 56.46 21.18 35.42
CA PHE A 100 56.25 20.00 36.25
C PHE A 100 56.62 20.26 37.72
N ILE A 101 57.77 20.87 38.00
CA ILE A 101 58.21 21.17 39.38
C ILE A 101 57.26 22.17 40.03
N ARG A 102 56.85 23.22 39.31
CA ARG A 102 55.87 24.20 39.80
C ARG A 102 54.52 23.54 40.11
N ASN A 103 54.00 22.71 39.22
CA ASN A 103 52.75 21.99 39.43
C ASN A 103 52.84 20.97 40.56
N PHE A 104 53.96 20.27 40.69
CA PHE A 104 54.22 19.30 41.76
C PHE A 104 54.26 19.97 43.15
N LEU A 105 55.07 21.01 43.30
CA LEU A 105 55.19 21.76 44.56
C LEU A 105 53.86 22.38 44.96
N ARG A 106 53.11 22.92 43.98
CA ARG A 106 51.77 23.48 44.20
C ARG A 106 50.75 22.42 44.61
N LYS A 107 50.76 21.25 43.95
CA LYS A 107 49.83 20.14 44.26
C LYS A 107 50.07 19.56 45.66
N HIS A 108 51.30 19.56 46.13
CA HIS A 108 51.67 19.12 47.48
C HIS A 108 51.64 20.25 48.52
N GLY A 109 51.21 21.47 48.16
CA GLY A 109 51.02 22.59 49.09
C GLY A 109 52.31 23.21 49.62
N MET A 110 53.45 22.97 48.97
CA MET A 110 54.77 23.44 49.39
C MET A 110 55.06 24.83 48.82
N ASN A 111 54.36 25.85 49.32
CA ASN A 111 54.37 27.19 48.72
C ASN A 111 55.69 27.95 48.96
N ARG A 112 56.32 27.79 50.12
CA ARG A 112 57.58 28.49 50.43
C ARG A 112 58.74 28.05 49.52
N THR A 113 58.84 26.76 49.24
CA THR A 113 59.85 26.21 48.33
C THR A 113 59.53 26.52 46.87
N LEU A 114 58.25 26.70 46.53
CA LEU A 114 57.85 27.19 45.21
C LEU A 114 58.29 28.62 44.97
N ASP A 115 58.14 29.50 45.97
CA ASP A 115 58.57 30.90 45.88
C ASP A 115 60.09 31.01 45.74
N SER A 116 60.85 30.27 46.57
CA SER A 116 62.32 30.21 46.45
C SER A 116 62.78 29.63 45.12
N PHE A 117 62.11 28.58 44.63
CA PHE A 117 62.41 27.99 43.32
C PHE A 117 62.15 28.99 42.18
N GLN A 118 61.09 29.80 42.27
CA GLN A 118 60.79 30.82 41.25
C GLN A 118 61.84 31.92 41.22
N GLU A 119 62.25 32.43 42.38
CA GLU A 119 63.28 33.47 42.49
C GLU A 119 64.62 32.99 41.90
N GLU A 120 65.08 31.81 42.32
CA GLU A 120 66.31 31.21 41.78
C GLU A 120 66.19 30.90 40.28
N TRP A 121 65.00 30.52 39.80
CA TRP A 121 64.78 30.23 38.39
C TRP A 121 64.89 31.48 37.51
N TYR A 122 64.31 32.60 37.93
CA TYR A 122 64.45 33.87 37.21
C TYR A 122 65.88 34.42 37.24
N GLU A 123 66.64 34.19 38.32
CA GLU A 123 68.06 34.51 38.35
C GLU A 123 68.90 33.70 37.37
N ILE A 124 68.57 32.42 37.17
CA ILE A 124 69.25 31.53 36.22
C ILE A 124 68.98 31.94 34.77
N ILE A 125 67.73 32.33 34.47
CA ILE A 125 67.34 32.88 33.16
C ILE A 125 68.14 34.14 32.84
N HIS A 126 68.32 35.04 33.82
CA HIS A 126 69.09 36.27 33.63
C HIS A 126 70.60 36.05 33.40
N LYS A 127 71.16 34.91 33.85
CA LYS A 127 72.59 34.58 33.70
C LYS A 127 72.94 33.87 32.38
N ASN A 128 71.98 33.70 31.46
CA ASN A 128 72.18 33.16 30.09
C ASN A 128 72.92 31.79 30.03
N LYS A 129 72.61 30.88 30.97
CA LYS A 129 73.01 29.46 30.91
C LYS A 129 71.85 28.60 30.40
N GLU A 130 71.39 28.84 29.17
CA GLU A 130 70.22 28.15 28.59
C GLU A 130 70.48 26.75 28.02
N LYS A 131 71.72 26.24 28.02
CA LYS A 131 72.07 25.24 27.01
C LYS A 131 71.56 23.80 27.15
N ASP A 132 70.94 23.34 28.24
CA ASP A 132 70.61 21.90 28.35
C ASP A 132 69.37 21.53 29.20
N MET A 133 68.30 22.34 29.24
CA MET A 133 67.11 22.00 30.08
C MET A 133 65.79 21.80 29.33
N ASN A 134 65.81 21.66 27.99
CA ASN A 134 64.69 21.13 27.21
C ASN A 134 64.60 19.58 27.32
N VAL A 135 64.75 19.04 28.52
CA VAL A 135 64.55 17.61 28.76
C VAL A 135 63.08 17.41 29.10
N ILE A 136 62.35 16.71 28.23
CA ILE A 136 60.96 16.35 28.48
C ILE A 136 60.96 15.30 29.59
N VAL A 137 60.26 15.55 30.70
CA VAL A 137 60.14 14.55 31.79
C VAL A 137 59.31 13.36 31.29
N PRO A 138 59.81 12.12 31.39
CA PRO A 138 58.99 10.94 31.11
C PRO A 138 57.79 10.86 32.07
N ASP A 139 56.61 11.16 31.54
CA ASP A 139 55.40 11.48 32.30
C ASP A 139 54.59 10.22 32.70
N ALA A 140 55.26 9.28 33.36
CA ALA A 140 54.69 7.96 33.71
C ALA A 140 53.43 8.06 34.59
N TYR A 141 53.30 9.13 35.38
CA TYR A 141 52.13 9.37 36.23
C TYR A 141 50.91 9.83 35.42
N LEU A 142 51.08 10.73 34.44
CA LEU A 142 49.99 11.11 33.55
C LEU A 142 49.60 9.96 32.62
N GLN A 143 50.58 9.15 32.20
CA GLN A 143 50.30 7.92 31.46
C GLN A 143 49.46 6.94 32.28
N ASN A 144 49.83 6.68 33.54
CA ASN A 144 49.06 5.80 34.43
C ASN A 144 47.65 6.35 34.71
N GLN A 145 47.48 7.65 34.88
CA GLN A 145 46.15 8.26 35.02
C GLN A 145 45.31 8.13 33.75
N SER A 146 45.91 8.35 32.58
CA SER A 146 45.22 8.18 31.30
C SER A 146 44.77 6.72 31.06
N LEU A 147 45.60 5.76 31.48
CA LEU A 147 45.29 4.34 31.42
C LEU A 147 44.16 3.97 32.41
N ASP A 148 44.16 4.52 33.62
CA ASP A 148 43.09 4.28 34.59
C ASP A 148 41.74 4.86 34.13
N ASP A 149 41.75 6.05 33.54
CA ASP A 149 40.57 6.65 32.92
C ASP A 149 40.07 5.84 31.71
N GLU A 150 41.00 5.30 30.91
CA GLU A 150 40.69 4.40 29.80
C GLU A 150 40.06 3.10 30.27
N VAL A 151 40.56 2.49 31.33
CA VAL A 151 40.00 1.27 31.93
C VAL A 151 38.59 1.54 32.46
N LYS A 152 38.37 2.64 33.20
CA LYS A 152 37.04 3.01 33.71
C LYS A 152 36.03 3.24 32.58
N TYR A 153 36.46 3.92 31.52
CA TYR A 153 35.63 4.12 30.33
C TYR A 153 35.24 2.79 29.67
N LEU A 154 36.21 1.90 29.45
CA LEU A 154 35.97 0.58 28.85
C LEU A 154 35.04 -0.28 29.71
N GLN A 155 35.16 -0.20 31.04
CA GLN A 155 34.26 -0.89 31.96
C GLN A 155 32.82 -0.37 31.87
N GLN A 156 32.62 0.95 31.80
CA GLN A 156 31.28 1.53 31.62
C GLN A 156 30.66 1.14 30.28
N GLU A 157 31.46 1.12 29.22
CA GLU A 157 30.98 0.76 27.89
C GLU A 157 30.66 -0.73 27.79
N LEU A 158 31.43 -1.58 28.46
CA LEU A 158 31.13 -3.01 28.61
C LEU A 158 29.82 -3.24 29.38
N MET A 159 29.53 -2.44 30.41
CA MET A 159 28.26 -2.51 31.13
C MET A 159 27.09 -2.06 30.25
N ARG A 160 27.22 -0.95 29.51
CA ARG A 160 26.20 -0.50 28.54
C ARG A 160 25.92 -1.54 27.46
N THR A 161 26.95 -2.11 26.87
CA THR A 161 26.79 -3.12 25.82
C THR A 161 26.13 -4.39 26.34
N LYS A 162 26.44 -4.80 27.58
CA LYS A 162 25.71 -5.90 28.26
C LYS A 162 24.23 -5.58 28.47
N GLU A 163 23.90 -4.37 28.93
CA GLU A 163 22.49 -3.96 29.09
C GLU A 163 21.73 -3.94 27.76
N ILE A 164 22.36 -3.44 26.69
CA ILE A 164 21.78 -3.45 25.34
C ILE A 164 21.55 -4.88 24.86
N ALA A 165 22.53 -5.77 25.05
CA ALA A 165 22.42 -7.18 24.71
C ALA A 165 21.29 -7.88 25.49
N GLN A 166 21.14 -7.58 26.78
CA GLN A 166 20.07 -8.13 27.60
C GLN A 166 18.68 -7.65 27.14
N LYS A 167 18.52 -6.35 26.86
CA LYS A 167 17.28 -5.81 26.28
C LYS A 167 16.94 -6.43 24.92
N ALA A 168 17.95 -6.71 24.09
CA ALA A 168 17.76 -7.39 22.82
C ALA A 168 17.30 -8.84 23.02
N MET A 169 17.87 -9.55 23.99
CA MET A 169 17.49 -10.92 24.35
C MET A 169 16.04 -11.00 24.85
N GLU A 170 15.61 -10.08 25.71
CA GLU A 170 14.23 -10.00 26.20
C GLU A 170 13.22 -9.73 25.06
N LYS A 171 13.56 -8.83 24.13
CA LYS A 171 12.76 -8.58 22.93
C LYS A 171 12.65 -9.84 22.06
N TRP A 172 13.76 -10.56 21.88
CA TRP A 172 13.79 -11.79 21.11
C TRP A 172 12.90 -12.89 21.73
N ASP A 173 12.96 -13.06 23.06
CA ASP A 173 12.10 -14.00 23.77
C ASP A 173 10.62 -13.65 23.66
N LYS A 174 10.27 -12.36 23.67
CA LYS A 174 8.89 -11.92 23.42
C LYS A 174 8.41 -12.29 22.02
N MET A 175 9.22 -12.02 20.99
CA MET A 175 8.89 -12.39 19.61
C MET A 175 8.76 -13.91 19.42
N LYS A 176 9.62 -14.69 20.09
CA LYS A 176 9.55 -16.15 20.08
C LYS A 176 8.22 -16.66 20.66
N LYS A 177 7.77 -16.10 21.79
CA LYS A 177 6.48 -16.45 22.42
C LYS A 177 5.29 -16.10 21.52
N GLU A 178 5.30 -14.94 20.86
CA GLU A 178 4.25 -14.53 19.92
C GLU A 178 4.19 -15.46 18.70
N ARG A 179 5.34 -15.78 18.10
CA ARG A 179 5.43 -16.75 17.00
C ARG A 179 4.86 -18.12 17.40
N ASP A 180 5.23 -18.61 18.58
CA ASP A 180 4.77 -19.92 19.07
C ASP A 180 3.26 -19.89 19.38
N TYR A 181 2.72 -18.77 19.88
CA TYR A 181 1.29 -18.55 20.04
C TYR A 181 0.55 -18.63 18.69
N HIS A 182 1.03 -17.94 17.65
CA HIS A 182 0.42 -17.99 16.31
C HIS A 182 0.44 -19.41 15.73
N LYS A 183 1.54 -20.15 15.91
CA LYS A 183 1.65 -21.54 15.47
C LYS A 183 0.62 -22.44 16.17
N MET A 184 0.50 -22.33 17.48
CA MET A 184 -0.48 -23.09 18.27
C MET A 184 -1.93 -22.71 17.92
N HIS A 185 -2.20 -21.42 17.73
CA HIS A 185 -3.53 -20.94 17.33
C HIS A 185 -3.93 -21.47 15.95
N HIS A 186 -3.01 -21.41 14.97
CA HIS A 186 -3.25 -21.98 13.65
C HIS A 186 -3.56 -23.48 13.72
N GLN A 187 -2.80 -24.24 14.51
CA GLN A 187 -3.06 -25.66 14.72
C GLN A 187 -4.44 -25.92 15.33
N ARG A 188 -4.87 -25.12 16.31
CA ARG A 188 -6.21 -25.22 16.89
C ARG A 188 -7.31 -24.99 15.86
N VAL A 189 -7.19 -23.92 15.07
CA VAL A 189 -8.14 -23.60 14.00
C VAL A 189 -8.20 -24.72 12.95
N GLN A 190 -7.08 -25.34 12.61
CA GLN A 190 -7.04 -26.48 11.69
C GLN A 190 -7.77 -27.71 12.26
N VAL A 191 -7.63 -27.98 13.56
CA VAL A 191 -8.36 -29.08 14.23
C VAL A 191 -9.87 -28.81 14.22
N GLU A 192 -10.29 -27.59 14.57
CA GLU A 192 -11.70 -27.18 14.54
C GLU A 192 -12.28 -27.26 13.12
N LYS A 193 -11.54 -26.76 12.11
CA LYS A 193 -11.92 -26.88 10.70
C LYS A 193 -12.12 -28.34 10.29
N LYS A 194 -11.21 -29.24 10.68
CA LYS A 194 -11.35 -30.68 10.39
C LYS A 194 -12.60 -31.26 11.05
N GLN A 195 -12.91 -30.85 12.28
CA GLN A 195 -14.11 -31.30 12.98
C GLN A 195 -15.39 -30.80 12.29
N LEU A 196 -15.48 -29.49 12.00
CA LEU A 196 -16.60 -28.91 11.27
C LEU A 196 -16.81 -29.55 9.90
N THR A 197 -15.72 -29.87 9.19
CA THR A 197 -15.80 -30.56 7.89
C THR A 197 -16.40 -31.96 8.04
N LYS A 198 -16.10 -32.69 9.13
CA LYS A 198 -16.73 -33.99 9.42
C LYS A 198 -18.22 -33.83 9.71
N ASP A 199 -18.61 -32.83 10.50
CA ASP A 199 -20.00 -32.62 10.87
C ASP A 199 -20.84 -32.14 9.69
N LEU A 200 -20.29 -31.29 8.82
CA LEU A 200 -20.93 -30.86 7.57
C LEU A 200 -21.13 -32.04 6.62
N LYS A 201 -20.16 -32.97 6.52
CA LYS A 201 -20.32 -34.23 5.77
C LYS A 201 -21.42 -35.12 6.37
N ARG A 202 -21.56 -35.20 7.69
CA ARG A 202 -22.63 -35.96 8.36
C ARG A 202 -24.00 -35.34 8.09
N LEU A 203 -24.12 -34.02 8.21
CA LEU A 203 -25.35 -33.29 7.91
C LEU A 203 -25.75 -33.44 6.44
N ARG A 204 -24.80 -33.34 5.51
CA ARG A 204 -25.05 -33.57 4.09
C ARG A 204 -25.59 -34.96 3.82
N LYS A 205 -24.96 -36.00 4.39
CA LYS A 205 -25.48 -37.39 4.31
C LYS A 205 -26.87 -37.53 4.93
N HIS A 206 -27.17 -36.77 5.99
CA HIS A 206 -28.50 -36.77 6.59
C HIS A 206 -29.53 -36.13 5.65
N CYS A 207 -29.22 -34.99 5.02
CA CYS A 207 -30.07 -34.36 4.01
C CYS A 207 -30.29 -35.29 2.80
N GLU A 208 -29.24 -35.92 2.29
CA GLU A 208 -29.30 -36.86 1.16
C GLU A 208 -30.23 -38.06 1.43
N LYS A 209 -30.46 -38.44 2.70
CA LYS A 209 -31.44 -39.48 3.06
C LYS A 209 -32.90 -39.05 2.88
N TYR A 210 -33.21 -37.76 2.99
CA TYR A 210 -34.59 -37.24 2.82
C TYR A 210 -34.91 -36.86 1.38
N ASP A 211 -33.90 -36.71 0.53
CA ASP A 211 -34.10 -36.41 -0.89
C ASP A 211 -35.03 -37.41 -1.61
N PRO A 212 -34.88 -38.75 -1.48
CA PRO A 212 -35.79 -39.69 -2.16
C PRO A 212 -37.22 -39.62 -1.61
N THR A 213 -37.40 -39.40 -0.30
CA THR A 213 -38.73 -39.32 0.30
C THR A 213 -39.48 -38.06 -0.12
N LEU A 214 -38.78 -36.93 -0.22
CA LEU A 214 -39.33 -35.69 -0.78
C LEU A 214 -39.72 -35.85 -2.25
N LEU A 215 -38.91 -36.56 -3.04
CA LEU A 215 -39.16 -36.80 -4.46
C LEU A 215 -40.38 -37.73 -4.66
N GLU A 216 -40.53 -38.75 -3.81
CA GLU A 216 -41.72 -39.60 -3.79
C GLU A 216 -42.99 -38.85 -3.36
N LEU A 217 -42.91 -38.03 -2.30
CA LEU A 217 -44.02 -37.18 -1.85
C LEU A 217 -44.45 -36.20 -2.94
N ARG A 218 -43.48 -35.60 -3.65
CA ARG A 218 -43.75 -34.72 -4.78
C ARG A 218 -44.47 -35.47 -5.92
N ARG A 219 -44.02 -36.69 -6.27
CA ARG A 219 -44.71 -37.52 -7.27
C ARG A 219 -46.13 -37.86 -6.85
N LYS A 220 -46.35 -38.25 -5.59
CA LYS A 220 -47.69 -38.54 -5.04
C LYS A 220 -48.60 -37.30 -5.08
N TYR A 221 -48.04 -36.12 -4.82
CA TYR A 221 -48.78 -34.87 -4.92
C TYR A 221 -49.16 -34.54 -6.37
N GLU A 222 -48.25 -34.74 -7.32
CA GLU A 222 -48.51 -34.54 -8.75
C GLU A 222 -49.56 -35.50 -9.29
N THR A 223 -49.55 -36.78 -8.88
CA THR A 223 -50.59 -37.74 -9.28
C THR A 223 -51.94 -37.39 -8.68
N ALA A 224 -52.00 -37.07 -7.38
CA ALA A 224 -53.24 -36.64 -6.73
C ALA A 224 -53.82 -35.36 -7.36
N MET A 225 -52.96 -34.42 -7.77
CA MET A 225 -53.40 -33.23 -8.49
C MET A 225 -53.97 -33.54 -9.88
N LYS A 226 -53.34 -34.46 -10.62
CA LYS A 226 -53.85 -34.92 -11.93
C LYS A 226 -55.20 -35.62 -11.80
N GLU A 227 -55.35 -36.49 -10.82
CA GLU A 227 -56.62 -37.18 -10.52
C GLU A 227 -57.72 -36.18 -10.13
N LYS A 228 -57.40 -35.21 -9.26
CA LYS A 228 -58.34 -34.15 -8.90
C LYS A 228 -58.77 -33.31 -10.10
N MET A 229 -57.84 -33.01 -11.02
CA MET A 229 -58.13 -32.27 -12.25
C MET A 229 -59.04 -33.09 -13.18
N LEU A 230 -58.79 -34.40 -13.31
CA LEU A 230 -59.62 -35.30 -14.11
C LEU A 230 -61.04 -35.41 -13.54
N MET A 231 -61.18 -35.62 -12.23
CA MET A 231 -62.48 -35.65 -11.56
C MET A 231 -63.25 -34.34 -11.73
N ARG A 232 -62.55 -33.19 -11.73
CA ARG A 232 -63.17 -31.90 -11.99
C ARG A 232 -63.70 -31.80 -13.42
N LEU A 233 -62.91 -32.26 -14.40
CA LEU A 233 -63.34 -32.30 -15.81
C LEU A 233 -64.53 -33.24 -16.02
N ASP A 234 -64.54 -34.42 -15.40
CA ASP A 234 -65.67 -35.35 -15.48
C ASP A 234 -66.92 -34.79 -14.81
N ARG A 235 -66.78 -34.15 -13.65
CA ARG A 235 -67.88 -33.44 -12.98
C ARG A 235 -68.42 -32.30 -13.85
N ASP A 236 -67.55 -31.53 -14.48
CA ASP A 236 -67.96 -30.41 -15.34
C ASP A 236 -68.61 -30.95 -16.65
N LYS A 237 -68.17 -32.10 -17.17
CA LYS A 237 -68.82 -32.82 -18.29
C LYS A 237 -70.20 -33.35 -17.92
N GLN A 238 -70.34 -33.97 -16.75
CA GLN A 238 -71.64 -34.41 -16.22
C GLN A 238 -72.57 -33.22 -15.97
N ALA A 239 -72.06 -32.12 -15.41
CA ALA A 239 -72.82 -30.89 -15.23
C ALA A 239 -73.25 -30.28 -16.58
N ALA A 240 -72.42 -30.35 -17.62
CA ALA A 240 -72.77 -29.93 -18.97
C ALA A 240 -73.85 -30.84 -19.60
N GLN A 241 -73.78 -32.15 -19.39
CA GLN A 241 -74.82 -33.10 -19.81
C GLN A 241 -76.14 -32.86 -19.08
N LEU A 242 -76.10 -32.66 -17.76
CA LEU A 242 -77.28 -32.30 -16.97
C LEU A 242 -77.88 -30.98 -17.43
N LYS A 243 -77.05 -29.97 -17.70
CA LYS A 243 -77.52 -28.70 -18.29
C LYS A 243 -78.15 -28.88 -19.67
N ALA A 244 -77.59 -29.74 -20.51
CA ALA A 244 -78.17 -30.04 -21.82
C ALA A 244 -79.54 -30.74 -21.69
N VAL A 245 -79.67 -31.67 -20.73
CA VAL A 245 -80.94 -32.36 -20.44
C VAL A 245 -81.97 -31.40 -19.81
N THR A 246 -81.56 -30.51 -18.91
CA THR A 246 -82.48 -29.50 -18.34
C THR A 246 -82.93 -28.49 -19.38
N VAL A 247 -82.05 -28.07 -20.31
CA VAL A 247 -82.43 -27.21 -21.44
C VAL A 247 -83.39 -27.94 -22.38
N GLN A 248 -83.26 -29.25 -22.58
CA GLN A 248 -84.23 -30.07 -23.31
C GLN A 248 -85.56 -30.25 -22.57
N MET A 249 -85.58 -30.17 -21.24
CA MET A 249 -86.81 -30.21 -20.43
C MET A 249 -87.47 -28.83 -20.30
N GLU A 250 -86.72 -27.73 -20.36
CA GLU A 250 -87.22 -26.34 -20.33
C GLU A 250 -87.78 -25.85 -21.68
N GLU A 251 -87.65 -26.62 -22.76
CA GLU A 251 -88.31 -26.35 -24.06
C GLU A 251 -89.77 -26.89 -24.14
N GLN A 252 -90.41 -27.20 -23.00
CA GLN A 252 -91.87 -27.39 -22.92
C GLN A 252 -92.52 -26.25 -22.13
N PRO A 253 -93.55 -25.56 -22.67
CA PRO A 253 -94.12 -24.39 -22.02
C PRO A 253 -95.26 -24.75 -21.05
N GLN A 254 -95.44 -23.84 -20.07
CA GLN A 254 -96.58 -23.59 -19.16
C GLN A 254 -96.61 -24.34 -17.81
N ASP A 255 -97.10 -23.80 -16.70
CA ASP A 255 -97.44 -22.45 -16.19
C ASP A 255 -97.88 -22.66 -14.71
N GLY A 256 -97.69 -21.65 -13.85
CA GLY A 256 -98.52 -21.42 -12.65
C GLY A 256 -98.34 -22.24 -11.35
N GLY A 257 -98.09 -21.51 -10.24
CA GLY A 257 -98.78 -21.77 -8.96
C GLY A 257 -97.94 -21.98 -7.69
N ALA A 258 -97.81 -20.94 -6.85
CA ALA A 258 -97.55 -21.06 -5.41
C ALA A 258 -98.88 -21.40 -4.66
N PRO A 259 -98.91 -21.98 -3.43
CA PRO A 259 -98.57 -21.24 -2.20
C PRO A 259 -98.01 -22.04 -0.97
N GLN A 260 -97.70 -21.27 0.07
CA GLN A 260 -97.33 -21.46 1.51
C GLN A 260 -97.85 -22.74 2.23
N THR A 261 -97.29 -23.31 3.32
CA THR A 261 -96.92 -22.77 4.67
C THR A 261 -96.14 -23.80 5.55
N SER A 262 -95.47 -23.26 6.60
CA SER A 262 -95.22 -23.80 7.97
C SER A 262 -94.14 -24.86 8.30
N ALA A 263 -93.22 -24.45 9.18
CA ALA A 263 -92.22 -25.23 9.96
C ALA A 263 -92.84 -25.84 11.25
N PRO A 264 -92.15 -26.65 12.10
CA PRO A 264 -91.03 -26.17 12.95
C PRO A 264 -89.90 -27.16 13.38
N LYS A 265 -88.72 -26.57 13.61
CA LYS A 265 -87.70 -26.68 14.71
C LYS A 265 -87.30 -28.03 15.37
N ALA A 266 -85.99 -28.29 15.38
CA ALA A 266 -85.07 -28.44 16.54
C ALA A 266 -83.65 -28.79 16.00
N SER A 267 -82.49 -28.37 16.50
CA SER A 267 -82.08 -27.73 17.76
C SER A 267 -80.73 -27.03 17.57
N ASP A 268 -80.58 -25.87 18.22
CA ASP A 268 -79.33 -25.14 18.45
C ASP A 268 -78.22 -26.00 19.09
N ARG A 269 -76.97 -25.75 18.70
CA ARG A 269 -75.94 -25.32 19.65
C ARG A 269 -74.78 -24.57 18.98
N ARG A 270 -74.63 -23.33 19.45
CA ARG A 270 -73.55 -22.35 19.26
C ARG A 270 -72.14 -22.97 19.37
N ASN A 271 -71.20 -22.44 18.58
CA ASN A 271 -70.26 -21.48 19.16
C ASN A 271 -69.66 -20.51 18.14
N THR A 272 -69.74 -19.25 18.56
CA THR A 272 -69.19 -18.01 18.03
C THR A 272 -67.71 -17.87 18.36
N THR A 273 -66.93 -17.31 17.44
CA THR A 273 -66.05 -16.14 17.64
C THR A 273 -65.56 -15.70 16.25
N THR A 274 -66.08 -14.60 15.69
CA THR A 274 -65.53 -13.22 15.74
C THR A 274 -64.08 -13.15 15.26
N GLY A 275 -63.67 -12.31 14.32
CA GLY A 275 -64.27 -11.20 13.57
C GLY A 275 -63.24 -10.85 12.48
N GLY A 276 -63.64 -10.39 11.29
CA GLY A 276 -63.90 -8.98 11.06
C GLY A 276 -62.57 -8.26 10.77
N GLY A 277 -62.33 -7.65 9.62
CA GLY A 277 -63.17 -7.41 8.46
C GLY A 277 -62.42 -6.50 7.49
N ALA A 278 -63.07 -6.30 6.34
CA ALA A 278 -62.95 -5.18 5.42
C ALA A 278 -61.56 -4.78 4.90
N ASN A 279 -61.39 -4.87 3.58
CA ASN A 279 -61.65 -3.68 2.77
C ASN A 279 -61.80 -3.98 1.27
N THR A 280 -62.73 -3.23 0.71
CA THR A 280 -63.10 -2.95 -0.68
C THR A 280 -61.96 -2.54 -1.62
N ALA A 281 -62.01 -3.00 -2.88
CA ALA A 281 -61.67 -2.25 -4.11
C ALA A 281 -61.97 -3.17 -5.32
N VAL A 282 -63.04 -2.96 -6.07
CA VAL A 282 -63.08 -2.20 -7.34
C VAL A 282 -61.91 -2.55 -8.27
N THR A 283 -62.16 -3.46 -9.21
CA THR A 283 -61.25 -3.78 -10.32
C THR A 283 -61.70 -3.04 -11.57
N THR A 284 -61.04 -1.92 -11.87
CA THR A 284 -61.10 -1.24 -13.16
C THR A 284 -59.98 -1.73 -14.09
N THR A 285 -60.39 -1.94 -15.34
CA THR A 285 -59.64 -2.28 -16.56
C THR A 285 -58.38 -1.46 -16.81
N VAL A 286 -57.27 -2.10 -17.26
CA VAL A 286 -56.28 -1.47 -18.16
C VAL A 286 -55.75 -2.47 -19.20
N ARG A 287 -55.56 -1.93 -20.40
CA ARG A 287 -55.30 -2.53 -21.71
C ARG A 287 -53.93 -3.20 -21.88
N LYS A 288 -53.91 -4.17 -22.80
CA LYS A 288 -52.73 -4.67 -23.52
C LYS A 288 -52.10 -3.57 -24.38
N THR A 289 -50.78 -3.42 -24.32
CA THR A 289 -49.98 -2.80 -25.39
C THR A 289 -48.80 -3.69 -25.74
N LYS A 290 -48.79 -4.12 -27.00
CA LYS A 290 -47.67 -4.78 -27.70
C LYS A 290 -46.46 -3.85 -27.69
N ARG A 291 -45.27 -4.38 -27.44
CA ARG A 291 -44.02 -3.74 -27.85
C ARG A 291 -43.09 -4.77 -28.49
N THR A 292 -42.66 -4.37 -29.68
CA THR A 292 -41.96 -5.07 -30.75
C THR A 292 -40.50 -5.35 -30.43
N THR A 293 -40.07 -6.58 -30.69
CA THR A 293 -38.67 -6.98 -30.76
C THR A 293 -38.13 -6.67 -32.15
N LEU A 294 -37.14 -5.78 -32.25
CA LEU A 294 -36.28 -5.66 -33.42
C LEU A 294 -34.95 -6.36 -33.13
N ARG A 295 -34.75 -7.48 -33.83
CA ARG A 295 -33.48 -8.20 -33.96
C ARG A 295 -32.50 -7.33 -34.74
N ALA A 296 -31.31 -7.13 -34.19
CA ALA A 296 -30.12 -6.71 -34.94
C ALA A 296 -29.17 -7.91 -35.09
N ASN A 297 -28.41 -7.87 -36.19
CA ASN A 297 -27.87 -9.02 -36.90
C ASN A 297 -26.71 -9.76 -36.21
N THR A 298 -26.63 -11.03 -36.60
CA THR A 298 -25.56 -12.00 -36.43
C THR A 298 -24.26 -11.59 -37.11
N ALA A 299 -23.14 -11.69 -36.39
CA ALA A 299 -21.82 -11.98 -36.95
C ALA A 299 -21.15 -13.08 -36.09
N THR A 300 -21.04 -14.26 -36.69
CA THR A 300 -20.20 -15.41 -36.33
C THR A 300 -18.72 -15.02 -36.42
N GLY A 301 -17.76 -15.47 -35.62
CA GLY A 301 -17.73 -16.39 -34.49
C GLY A 301 -16.27 -16.70 -34.13
N SER A 302 -15.98 -16.95 -32.85
CA SER A 302 -14.94 -17.90 -32.41
C SER A 302 -14.99 -18.08 -30.88
N GLY A 303 -15.51 -19.23 -30.44
CA GLY A 303 -15.18 -19.92 -29.19
C GLY A 303 -15.26 -19.16 -27.86
N ALA A 304 -16.46 -18.85 -27.37
CA ALA A 304 -16.65 -18.42 -25.98
C ALA A 304 -16.95 -19.63 -25.09
N ALA A 305 -15.93 -20.11 -24.36
CA ALA A 305 -16.14 -20.91 -23.16
C ALA A 305 -16.69 -19.99 -22.07
N VAL A 306 -17.85 -20.33 -21.52
CA VAL A 306 -18.48 -19.63 -20.42
C VAL A 306 -17.64 -19.84 -19.16
N THR A 307 -16.85 -18.84 -18.79
CA THR A 307 -16.16 -18.77 -17.49
C THR A 307 -16.82 -17.67 -16.65
N SER A 308 -17.00 -17.96 -15.36
CA SER A 308 -17.51 -17.04 -14.35
C SER A 308 -16.77 -15.69 -14.40
N GLY A 309 -17.50 -14.64 -14.80
CA GLY A 309 -16.95 -13.41 -15.37
C GLY A 309 -16.27 -12.46 -14.38
N GLY A 310 -14.94 -12.54 -14.35
CA GLY A 310 -14.05 -11.44 -13.99
C GLY A 310 -12.83 -11.51 -14.90
N LYS A 311 -12.38 -10.38 -15.45
CA LYS A 311 -11.16 -10.37 -16.28
C LYS A 311 -9.95 -10.74 -15.40
N VAL A 312 -8.99 -11.47 -15.96
CA VAL A 312 -7.76 -11.83 -15.24
C VAL A 312 -6.73 -10.71 -15.44
N LEU A 313 -5.94 -10.40 -14.40
CA LEU A 313 -4.80 -9.50 -14.55
C LEU A 313 -3.91 -10.01 -15.69
N PRO A 314 -3.39 -9.14 -16.56
CA PRO A 314 -2.58 -9.59 -17.68
C PRO A 314 -1.35 -10.40 -17.23
N PRO A 315 -0.82 -11.29 -18.09
CA PRO A 315 0.39 -12.05 -17.78
C PRO A 315 1.59 -11.11 -17.61
N ASP A 316 2.56 -11.58 -16.81
CA ASP A 316 3.74 -10.81 -16.38
C ASP A 316 4.79 -10.63 -17.48
N ASP A 317 4.73 -11.43 -18.55
CA ASP A 317 5.69 -11.44 -19.66
C ASP A 317 5.56 -10.23 -20.62
N ARG A 318 4.79 -9.21 -20.24
CA ARG A 318 4.60 -8.01 -21.05
C ARG A 318 5.85 -7.14 -20.98
N VAL A 319 6.51 -6.99 -22.12
CA VAL A 319 7.63 -6.07 -22.27
C VAL A 319 7.08 -4.65 -22.45
N ASN A 320 7.52 -3.70 -21.62
CA ASN A 320 7.13 -2.30 -21.73
C ASN A 320 7.53 -1.73 -23.12
N PRO A 321 6.58 -1.27 -23.96
CA PRO A 321 6.86 -0.68 -25.27
C PRO A 321 7.75 0.57 -25.24
N TYR A 322 7.80 1.28 -24.11
CA TYR A 322 8.59 2.48 -23.93
C TYR A 322 9.99 2.21 -23.37
N MET A 323 10.31 0.96 -23.05
CA MET A 323 11.62 0.59 -22.48
C MET A 323 12.79 1.00 -23.39
N HIS A 324 12.64 0.87 -24.71
CA HIS A 324 13.69 1.21 -25.69
C HIS A 324 13.48 2.56 -26.39
N ARG A 325 12.34 3.23 -26.18
CA ARG A 325 12.07 4.54 -26.78
C ARG A 325 12.76 5.62 -25.96
N ARG A 326 13.46 6.53 -26.65
CA ARG A 326 14.06 7.72 -26.05
C ARG A 326 13.24 8.92 -26.47
N PHE A 327 12.66 9.60 -25.49
CA PHE A 327 12.04 10.90 -25.67
C PHE A 327 13.08 11.98 -25.34
N ALA A 328 12.99 13.13 -26.02
CA ALA A 328 13.78 14.29 -25.64
C ALA A 328 13.28 14.81 -24.28
N PRO A 329 14.17 15.20 -23.35
CA PRO A 329 13.76 15.73 -22.07
C PRO A 329 12.98 17.04 -22.26
N ALA A 330 11.89 17.20 -21.52
CA ALA A 330 11.16 18.46 -21.44
C ALA A 330 12.10 19.56 -20.92
N LYS A 331 12.22 20.65 -21.68
CA LYS A 331 13.06 21.80 -21.33
C LYS A 331 12.33 22.70 -20.35
N ALA A 332 12.42 22.36 -19.06
CA ALA A 332 11.72 23.11 -18.04
C ALA A 332 12.19 24.57 -17.89
N ASP A 333 13.40 24.88 -18.37
CA ASP A 333 13.98 26.23 -18.38
C ASP A 333 13.25 27.23 -19.28
N GLU A 334 12.57 26.73 -20.32
CA GLU A 334 11.88 27.57 -21.31
C GLU A 334 10.41 27.84 -20.93
N PHE A 335 9.88 27.18 -19.89
CA PHE A 335 8.48 27.34 -19.52
C PHE A 335 8.19 28.71 -18.93
N SER A 336 7.23 29.38 -19.54
CA SER A 336 6.68 30.64 -19.05
C SER A 336 5.18 30.51 -18.79
N LEU A 337 4.65 31.32 -17.88
CA LEU A 337 3.21 31.38 -17.64
C LEU A 337 2.53 31.92 -18.90
N THR A 338 1.67 31.11 -19.51
CA THR A 338 0.94 31.49 -20.73
C THR A 338 -0.46 31.96 -20.42
N ASP A 339 -1.26 31.08 -19.82
CA ASP A 339 -2.66 31.34 -19.51
C ASP A 339 -2.98 30.98 -18.07
N THR A 340 -3.92 31.73 -17.48
CA THR A 340 -4.50 31.46 -16.16
C THR A 340 -6.01 31.37 -16.29
N PHE A 341 -6.59 30.29 -15.78
CA PHE A 341 -8.02 30.01 -15.83
C PHE A 341 -8.58 29.88 -14.42
N GLN A 342 -9.67 30.58 -14.13
CA GLN A 342 -10.40 30.39 -12.88
C GLN A 342 -11.20 29.08 -12.97
N GLY A 343 -10.75 28.09 -12.22
CA GLY A 343 -11.22 26.72 -12.35
C GLY A 343 -12.48 26.44 -11.54
N HIS A 344 -12.35 26.60 -10.23
CA HIS A 344 -13.33 26.15 -9.24
C HIS A 344 -13.63 27.25 -8.23
N THR A 345 -14.63 27.03 -7.37
CA THR A 345 -14.95 27.96 -6.28
C THR A 345 -14.07 27.73 -5.05
N MET A 346 -13.49 26.54 -4.91
CA MET A 346 -12.59 26.14 -3.82
C MET A 346 -11.26 25.62 -4.40
N ALA A 347 -10.35 25.24 -3.50
CA ALA A 347 -9.04 24.69 -3.85
C ALA A 347 -9.16 23.52 -4.84
N VAL A 348 -8.24 23.46 -5.80
CA VAL A 348 -8.13 22.36 -6.75
C VAL A 348 -7.11 21.37 -6.21
N SER A 349 -7.58 20.18 -5.85
CA SER A 349 -6.84 19.20 -5.06
C SER A 349 -5.97 18.30 -5.94
N TYR A 350 -6.43 17.97 -7.16
CA TYR A 350 -5.68 17.11 -8.08
C TYR A 350 -5.96 17.40 -9.56
N LEU A 351 -5.04 16.96 -10.42
CA LEU A 351 -5.07 17.17 -11.87
C LEU A 351 -4.66 15.91 -12.63
N ALA A 352 -5.37 15.62 -13.72
CA ALA A 352 -5.03 14.54 -14.65
C ALA A 352 -5.11 15.02 -16.10
N ILE A 353 -4.24 14.48 -16.96
CA ILE A 353 -4.22 14.80 -18.40
C ILE A 353 -4.73 13.59 -19.19
N HIS A 354 -5.54 13.86 -20.21
CA HIS A 354 -6.10 12.82 -21.07
C HIS A 354 -5.02 12.20 -21.99
N PRO A 355 -4.95 10.87 -22.14
CA PRO A 355 -3.81 10.18 -22.76
C PRO A 355 -3.63 10.43 -24.28
N LYS A 356 -4.66 10.93 -24.97
CA LYS A 356 -4.66 11.10 -26.44
C LYS A 356 -4.97 12.52 -26.93
N LYS A 357 -5.48 13.40 -26.06
CA LYS A 357 -6.05 14.69 -26.44
C LYS A 357 -5.58 15.73 -25.40
N PRO A 358 -5.38 17.00 -25.79
CA PRO A 358 -4.99 18.07 -24.86
C PRO A 358 -6.19 18.49 -24.00
N ILE A 359 -6.65 17.58 -23.15
CA ILE A 359 -7.76 17.78 -22.22
C ILE A 359 -7.24 17.50 -20.82
N VAL A 360 -7.64 18.33 -19.88
CA VAL A 360 -7.28 18.21 -18.46
C VAL A 360 -8.54 18.00 -17.65
N ALA A 361 -8.50 17.06 -16.71
CA ALA A 361 -9.49 16.95 -15.64
C ALA A 361 -8.94 17.61 -14.39
N THR A 362 -9.75 18.45 -13.77
CA THR A 362 -9.49 19.07 -12.47
C THR A 362 -10.53 18.58 -11.48
N VAL A 363 -10.07 18.49 -10.24
CA VAL A 363 -10.86 18.00 -9.12
C VAL A 363 -10.70 18.98 -7.98
N SER A 364 -11.80 19.32 -7.31
CA SER A 364 -11.80 20.37 -6.28
C SER A 364 -12.55 19.94 -5.02
N ASP A 365 -12.25 20.66 -3.95
CA ASP A 365 -12.96 20.59 -2.68
C ASP A 365 -14.41 21.08 -2.80
N ASP A 366 -14.79 21.75 -3.90
CA ASP A 366 -16.18 22.12 -4.21
C ASP A 366 -17.08 20.92 -4.57
N THR A 367 -16.59 19.69 -4.39
CA THR A 367 -17.23 18.39 -4.70
C THR A 367 -17.43 18.10 -6.19
N THR A 368 -17.03 19.02 -7.06
CA THR A 368 -17.18 18.88 -8.51
C THR A 368 -15.85 18.56 -9.18
N TRP A 369 -15.94 17.83 -10.30
CA TRP A 369 -14.84 17.69 -11.23
C TRP A 369 -15.18 18.41 -12.53
N LYS A 370 -14.18 19.03 -13.17
CA LYS A 370 -14.33 19.74 -14.44
C LYS A 370 -13.30 19.25 -15.44
N MET A 371 -13.66 19.31 -16.72
CA MET A 371 -12.76 19.00 -17.82
C MET A 371 -12.56 20.23 -18.70
N TRP A 372 -11.31 20.50 -19.05
CA TRP A 372 -10.86 21.69 -19.74
C TRP A 372 -10.20 21.34 -21.08
N ALA A 373 -10.53 22.07 -22.13
CA ALA A 373 -9.85 21.97 -23.42
C ALA A 373 -8.65 22.93 -23.48
N LEU A 374 -7.43 22.41 -23.61
CA LEU A 374 -6.22 23.19 -23.78
C LEU A 374 -5.91 23.45 -25.27
N PRO A 375 -5.30 24.60 -25.62
CA PRO A 375 -4.91 25.72 -24.72
C PRO A 375 -6.06 26.68 -24.40
N THR A 376 -7.24 26.53 -25.02
CA THR A 376 -8.33 27.52 -24.94
C THR A 376 -8.95 27.75 -23.56
N GLY A 377 -8.70 26.87 -22.59
CA GLY A 377 -9.26 26.93 -21.23
C GLY A 377 -10.77 26.83 -21.16
N LYS A 378 -11.44 26.27 -22.19
CA LYS A 378 -12.90 26.12 -22.18
C LYS A 378 -13.30 24.88 -21.38
N VAL A 379 -14.26 25.04 -20.48
CA VAL A 379 -14.91 23.91 -19.79
C VAL A 379 -15.71 23.11 -20.81
N LEU A 380 -15.32 21.84 -20.98
CA LEU A 380 -16.04 20.89 -21.83
C LEU A 380 -17.17 20.21 -21.07
N MET A 381 -16.90 19.84 -19.82
CA MET A 381 -17.80 19.04 -19.01
C MET A 381 -17.55 19.32 -17.53
N SER A 382 -18.61 19.24 -16.73
CA SER A 382 -18.56 19.26 -15.28
C SER A 382 -19.41 18.11 -14.75
N GLY A 383 -18.96 17.43 -13.71
CA GLY A 383 -19.75 16.43 -13.02
C GLY A 383 -19.89 16.75 -11.54
N ASP A 384 -21.07 16.43 -11.03
CA ASP A 384 -21.49 16.56 -9.64
C ASP A 384 -22.15 15.24 -9.22
N GLY A 385 -21.99 14.84 -7.96
CA GLY A 385 -22.56 13.61 -7.42
C GLY A 385 -21.77 12.96 -6.29
N HIS A 386 -20.68 13.57 -5.84
CA HIS A 386 -20.00 13.22 -4.59
C HIS A 386 -20.58 14.02 -3.43
N ALA A 387 -20.53 13.44 -2.23
CA ALA A 387 -21.10 14.09 -1.04
C ALA A 387 -20.09 14.97 -0.29
N ASP A 388 -18.80 14.81 -0.58
CA ASP A 388 -17.70 15.48 0.09
C ASP A 388 -16.60 15.88 -0.91
N TRP A 389 -15.56 16.57 -0.44
CA TRP A 389 -14.42 17.01 -1.24
C TRP A 389 -13.79 15.86 -2.04
N LEU A 390 -13.20 16.21 -3.17
CA LEU A 390 -12.57 15.25 -4.06
C LEU A 390 -11.06 15.35 -3.96
N SER A 391 -10.38 14.21 -3.92
CA SER A 391 -8.97 14.11 -3.59
C SER A 391 -8.08 13.73 -4.77
N GLY A 392 -8.62 13.00 -5.74
CA GLY A 392 -7.86 12.42 -6.83
C GLY A 392 -8.70 12.18 -8.07
N CYS A 393 -8.05 12.23 -9.22
CA CYS A 393 -8.62 11.78 -10.50
C CYS A 393 -7.58 11.09 -11.36
N ASP A 394 -8.08 10.21 -12.22
CA ASP A 394 -7.27 9.64 -13.29
C ASP A 394 -8.14 9.29 -14.51
N PHE A 395 -7.54 9.36 -15.70
CA PHE A 395 -8.20 9.00 -16.95
C PHE A 395 -7.97 7.52 -17.26
N HIS A 396 -9.03 6.87 -17.75
CA HIS A 396 -8.89 5.54 -18.30
C HIS A 396 -7.93 5.57 -19.52
N PRO A 397 -7.04 4.57 -19.73
CA PRO A 397 -6.05 4.57 -20.83
C PRO A 397 -6.66 4.75 -22.23
N ASN A 398 -7.89 4.26 -22.44
CA ASN A 398 -8.63 4.48 -23.70
C ASN A 398 -9.11 5.93 -23.89
N GLY A 399 -9.25 6.69 -22.81
CA GLY A 399 -9.74 8.08 -22.79
C GLY A 399 -11.26 8.22 -22.67
N THR A 400 -11.98 7.14 -22.38
CA THR A 400 -13.45 7.12 -22.41
C THR A 400 -14.09 7.41 -21.06
N HIS A 401 -13.40 7.10 -19.96
CA HIS A 401 -13.91 7.24 -18.60
C HIS A 401 -12.93 8.06 -17.72
N LEU A 402 -13.46 8.65 -16.66
CA LEU A 402 -12.72 9.28 -15.56
C LEU A 402 -13.00 8.53 -14.26
N ALA A 403 -11.98 8.26 -13.46
CA ALA A 403 -12.15 7.85 -12.07
C ALA A 403 -11.95 9.06 -11.16
N THR A 404 -12.78 9.18 -10.13
CA THR A 404 -12.67 10.20 -9.09
C THR A 404 -12.73 9.55 -7.71
N SER A 405 -11.86 10.00 -6.79
CA SER A 405 -11.85 9.62 -5.38
C SER A 405 -12.29 10.78 -4.50
N SER A 406 -13.00 10.49 -3.41
CA SER A 406 -13.59 11.50 -2.52
C SER A 406 -13.40 11.18 -1.04
N GLY A 407 -13.51 12.22 -0.22
CA GLY A 407 -13.66 12.18 1.24
C GLY A 407 -14.90 11.40 1.69
N ASP A 408 -15.90 11.24 0.83
CA ASP A 408 -17.14 10.48 1.09
C ASP A 408 -16.93 8.95 1.18
N SER A 409 -15.68 8.48 1.18
CA SER A 409 -15.25 7.08 1.15
C SER A 409 -15.60 6.31 -0.12
N THR A 410 -16.04 7.00 -1.18
CA THR A 410 -16.40 6.39 -2.46
C THR A 410 -15.42 6.71 -3.58
N VAL A 411 -15.34 5.78 -4.53
CA VAL A 411 -14.68 5.99 -5.82
C VAL A 411 -15.73 5.86 -6.91
N LYS A 412 -15.85 6.87 -7.77
CA LYS A 412 -16.82 6.88 -8.87
C LYS A 412 -16.11 6.82 -10.22
N ILE A 413 -16.73 6.12 -11.16
CA ILE A 413 -16.32 6.12 -12.56
C ILE A 413 -17.37 6.87 -13.36
N TRP A 414 -16.92 7.84 -14.13
CA TRP A 414 -17.73 8.68 -15.00
C TRP A 414 -17.51 8.28 -16.45
N ASP A 415 -18.59 8.06 -17.17
CA ASP A 415 -18.57 7.81 -18.61
C ASP A 415 -18.92 9.10 -19.36
N PHE A 416 -18.01 9.56 -20.22
CA PHE A 416 -18.18 10.79 -21.00
C PHE A 416 -19.27 10.66 -22.07
N PHE A 417 -19.50 9.47 -22.62
CA PHE A 417 -20.48 9.29 -23.69
C PHE A 417 -21.90 9.44 -23.15
N ASN A 418 -22.17 8.78 -22.03
CA ASN A 418 -23.49 8.80 -21.39
C ASN A 418 -23.67 9.96 -20.41
N GLN A 419 -22.60 10.69 -20.10
CA GLN A 419 -22.57 11.79 -19.13
C GLN A 419 -23.15 11.42 -17.77
N ARG A 420 -22.85 10.21 -17.31
CA ARG A 420 -23.39 9.63 -16.08
C ARG A 420 -22.30 8.91 -15.30
N CYS A 421 -22.54 8.80 -13.99
CA CYS A 421 -21.77 7.91 -13.13
C CYS A 421 -22.07 6.45 -13.54
N ALA A 422 -21.07 5.80 -14.13
CA ALA A 422 -21.15 4.42 -14.61
C ALA A 422 -21.07 3.42 -13.45
N ALA A 423 -20.22 3.69 -12.46
CA ALA A 423 -20.04 2.83 -11.30
C ALA A 423 -19.73 3.67 -10.05
N THR A 424 -20.19 3.21 -8.88
CA THR A 424 -19.82 3.75 -7.57
C THR A 424 -19.32 2.61 -6.70
N PHE A 425 -18.12 2.78 -6.15
CA PHE A 425 -17.42 1.81 -5.32
C PHE A 425 -17.44 2.29 -3.87
N THR A 426 -18.06 1.50 -2.98
CA THR A 426 -18.33 1.89 -1.58
C THR A 426 -17.71 0.92 -0.56
N SER A 427 -16.46 0.48 -0.78
CA SER A 427 -15.84 -0.55 0.09
C SER A 427 -14.74 -0.03 1.01
N HIS A 428 -14.32 1.23 0.84
CA HIS A 428 -13.46 1.89 1.81
C HIS A 428 -14.28 2.31 3.03
N THR A 429 -13.64 2.32 4.20
CA THR A 429 -14.30 2.72 5.46
C THR A 429 -14.08 4.18 5.80
N GLN A 430 -13.09 4.82 5.18
CA GLN A 430 -12.71 6.21 5.42
C GLN A 430 -12.45 6.92 4.08
N ALA A 431 -12.08 8.21 4.14
CA ALA A 431 -11.75 9.03 2.98
C ALA A 431 -10.74 8.34 2.04
N VAL A 432 -10.97 8.45 0.74
CA VAL A 432 -10.07 7.94 -0.30
C VAL A 432 -9.20 9.10 -0.76
N TRP A 433 -7.88 8.91 -0.83
CA TRP A 433 -6.92 9.97 -1.18
C TRP A 433 -6.57 10.00 -2.67
N ALA A 434 -6.39 8.83 -3.29
CA ALA A 434 -6.07 8.75 -4.71
C ALA A 434 -6.67 7.52 -5.38
N CYS A 435 -6.78 7.59 -6.69
CA CYS A 435 -7.13 6.48 -7.56
C CYS A 435 -6.32 6.52 -8.86
N GLU A 436 -5.88 5.37 -9.36
CA GLU A 436 -5.11 5.26 -10.62
C GLU A 436 -5.52 4.01 -11.40
N PHE A 437 -5.76 4.17 -12.70
CA PHE A 437 -6.07 3.07 -13.60
C PHE A 437 -4.82 2.26 -13.93
N HIS A 438 -4.99 0.95 -14.05
CA HIS A 438 -3.96 0.10 -14.63
C HIS A 438 -3.91 0.30 -16.16
N ASP A 439 -2.74 0.13 -16.79
CA ASP A 439 -2.54 0.35 -18.23
C ASP A 439 -3.46 -0.48 -19.14
N SER A 440 -3.91 -1.65 -18.66
CA SER A 440 -4.88 -2.46 -19.41
C SER A 440 -6.29 -1.86 -19.44
N GLY A 441 -6.59 -0.93 -18.54
CA GLY A 441 -7.90 -0.28 -18.39
C GLY A 441 -8.96 -1.12 -17.68
N ASP A 442 -8.66 -2.38 -17.33
CA ASP A 442 -9.64 -3.27 -16.70
C ASP A 442 -9.68 -3.16 -15.18
N PHE A 443 -8.62 -2.59 -14.59
CA PHE A 443 -8.47 -2.48 -13.14
C PHE A 443 -8.22 -1.04 -12.72
N LEU A 444 -8.72 -0.71 -11.54
CA LEU A 444 -8.51 0.57 -10.87
C LEU A 444 -7.96 0.29 -9.48
N ALA A 445 -6.91 0.99 -9.09
CA ALA A 445 -6.43 0.99 -7.72
C ALA A 445 -6.93 2.24 -6.98
N SER A 446 -7.20 2.11 -5.68
CA SER A 446 -7.48 3.24 -4.81
C SER A 446 -6.80 3.09 -3.46
N CYS A 447 -6.47 4.21 -2.83
CA CYS A 447 -5.87 4.26 -1.50
C CYS A 447 -6.68 5.13 -0.55
N SER A 448 -6.69 4.76 0.74
CA SER A 448 -7.54 5.41 1.73
C SER A 448 -6.82 5.67 3.04
N LEU A 449 -7.40 6.59 3.81
CA LEU A 449 -7.08 6.84 5.21
C LEU A 449 -7.25 5.58 6.08
N ASP A 450 -8.02 4.57 5.62
CA ASP A 450 -8.24 3.29 6.31
C ASP A 450 -7.00 2.36 6.39
N HIS A 451 -5.82 2.88 6.03
CA HIS A 451 -4.54 2.17 5.97
C HIS A 451 -4.51 1.05 4.91
N THR A 452 -5.45 1.04 3.97
CA THR A 452 -5.53 0.03 2.91
C THR A 452 -5.52 0.63 1.52
N ALA A 453 -4.92 -0.11 0.60
CA ALA A 453 -5.15 0.08 -0.83
C ALA A 453 -6.08 -1.04 -1.33
N LYS A 454 -6.91 -0.73 -2.32
CA LYS A 454 -7.86 -1.69 -2.90
C LYS A 454 -7.71 -1.74 -4.41
N LEU A 455 -7.91 -2.94 -4.94
CA LEU A 455 -7.98 -3.20 -6.38
C LEU A 455 -9.42 -3.48 -6.78
N TRP A 456 -9.90 -2.72 -7.75
CA TRP A 456 -11.23 -2.81 -8.30
C TRP A 456 -11.17 -3.38 -9.71
N ASP A 457 -12.10 -4.28 -10.02
CA ASP A 457 -12.35 -4.72 -11.38
C ASP A 457 -13.55 -3.93 -11.93
N ILE A 458 -13.31 -3.18 -12.99
CA ILE A 458 -14.28 -2.26 -13.60
C ILE A 458 -15.37 -3.04 -14.34
N THR A 459 -15.05 -4.23 -14.86
CA THR A 459 -16.03 -5.04 -15.59
C THR A 459 -17.04 -5.70 -14.67
N SER A 460 -16.59 -6.17 -13.51
CA SER A 460 -17.45 -6.80 -12.50
C SER A 460 -17.99 -5.82 -11.45
N ASN A 461 -17.47 -4.58 -11.44
CA ASN A 461 -17.72 -3.55 -10.44
C ASN A 461 -17.52 -4.03 -8.99
N ARG A 462 -16.51 -4.88 -8.76
CA ARG A 462 -16.23 -5.49 -7.46
C ARG A 462 -14.82 -5.20 -6.99
N CYS A 463 -14.67 -5.12 -5.67
CA CYS A 463 -13.36 -5.12 -5.01
C CYS A 463 -12.76 -6.52 -5.14
N ARG A 464 -11.66 -6.65 -5.89
CA ARG A 464 -10.96 -7.91 -6.13
C ARG A 464 -9.96 -8.21 -5.03
N ALA A 465 -9.19 -7.21 -4.62
CA ALA A 465 -8.16 -7.35 -3.61
C ALA A 465 -8.14 -6.16 -2.66
N THR A 466 -7.71 -6.40 -1.42
CA THR A 466 -7.42 -5.35 -0.45
C THR A 466 -6.01 -5.61 0.09
N PHE A 467 -5.11 -4.68 -0.18
CA PHE A 467 -3.72 -4.70 0.29
C PHE A 467 -3.71 -4.21 1.74
N ARG A 468 -3.31 -5.09 2.67
CA ARG A 468 -3.30 -4.82 4.12
C ARG A 468 -2.00 -5.31 4.75
N GLY A 469 -1.63 -4.69 5.87
CA GLY A 469 -0.68 -5.25 6.82
C GLY A 469 0.73 -4.65 6.80
N GLN A 470 1.10 -3.89 5.76
CA GLN A 470 2.41 -3.23 5.71
C GLN A 470 2.35 -1.79 6.21
N HIS A 471 1.34 -1.02 5.78
CA HIS A 471 1.19 0.36 6.21
C HIS A 471 0.58 0.47 7.61
N LYS A 472 1.20 1.31 8.43
CA LYS A 472 0.74 1.60 9.80
C LYS A 472 -0.12 2.86 9.87
N ASP A 473 -0.03 3.71 8.85
CA ASP A 473 -0.74 4.99 8.78
C ASP A 473 -1.44 5.14 7.41
N SER A 474 -2.02 6.32 7.15
CA SER A 474 -2.82 6.62 5.96
C SER A 474 -2.07 6.34 4.67
N VAL A 475 -2.72 5.76 3.67
CA VAL A 475 -2.12 5.60 2.34
C VAL A 475 -2.52 6.79 1.49
N ASN A 476 -1.58 7.68 1.21
CA ASN A 476 -1.84 8.99 0.61
C ASN A 476 -1.92 8.92 -0.92
N HIS A 477 -1.09 8.09 -1.56
CA HIS A 477 -1.12 7.94 -3.02
C HIS A 477 -0.81 6.52 -3.47
N VAL A 478 -1.24 6.21 -4.69
CA VAL A 478 -1.08 4.92 -5.35
C VAL A 478 -0.75 5.12 -6.83
N THR A 479 0.24 4.39 -7.33
CA THR A 479 0.62 4.44 -8.75
C THR A 479 0.99 3.06 -9.28
N TRP A 480 0.68 2.82 -10.55
CA TRP A 480 1.03 1.57 -11.24
C TRP A 480 2.38 1.70 -11.93
N GLN A 481 3.18 0.63 -11.85
CA GLN A 481 4.34 0.53 -12.71
C GLN A 481 3.87 0.26 -14.15
N PRO A 482 4.34 1.05 -15.15
CA PRO A 482 3.87 0.92 -16.52
C PRO A 482 4.05 -0.49 -17.10
N TYR A 483 2.98 -1.04 -17.66
CA TYR A 483 2.87 -2.36 -18.30
C TYR A 483 3.12 -3.57 -17.40
N SER A 484 3.29 -3.39 -16.08
CA SER A 484 3.44 -4.47 -15.12
C SER A 484 2.23 -4.58 -14.19
N ASN A 485 2.20 -5.62 -13.36
CA ASN A 485 1.16 -5.78 -12.32
C ASN A 485 1.65 -5.30 -10.94
N VAL A 486 2.74 -4.53 -10.90
CA VAL A 486 3.31 -3.99 -9.66
C VAL A 486 2.68 -2.63 -9.36
N LEU A 487 2.31 -2.46 -8.10
CA LEU A 487 1.66 -1.27 -7.60
C LEU A 487 2.51 -0.67 -6.48
N ALA A 488 2.81 0.63 -6.57
CA ALA A 488 3.44 1.37 -5.50
C ALA A 488 2.38 2.10 -4.67
N THR A 489 2.51 2.03 -3.35
CA THR A 489 1.74 2.82 -2.41
C THR A 489 2.69 3.67 -1.58
N CYS A 490 2.28 4.90 -1.29
CA CYS A 490 2.99 5.75 -0.33
C CYS A 490 2.08 6.06 0.87
N SER A 491 2.70 6.18 2.03
CA SER A 491 1.98 6.25 3.30
C SER A 491 2.53 7.33 4.23
N GLY A 492 1.66 7.78 5.13
CA GLY A 492 2.01 8.67 6.24
C GLY A 492 3.02 8.06 7.22
N ASP A 493 3.24 6.74 7.17
CA ASP A 493 4.23 6.03 7.99
C ASP A 493 5.68 6.16 7.51
N HIS A 494 5.94 7.08 6.57
CA HIS A 494 7.25 7.38 5.99
C HIS A 494 7.80 6.26 5.10
N SER A 495 6.94 5.34 4.65
CA SER A 495 7.34 4.24 3.78
C SER A 495 6.61 4.27 2.43
N VAL A 496 7.32 3.76 1.42
CA VAL A 496 6.76 3.48 0.11
C VAL A 496 6.86 1.98 -0.12
N SER A 497 5.75 1.31 -0.40
CA SER A 497 5.71 -0.15 -0.55
C SER A 497 5.34 -0.54 -1.97
N LEU A 498 5.99 -1.59 -2.49
CA LEU A 498 5.67 -2.23 -3.76
C LEU A 498 4.85 -3.49 -3.50
N TRP A 499 3.79 -3.67 -4.27
CA TRP A 499 2.85 -4.78 -4.15
C TRP A 499 2.72 -5.50 -5.49
N ASP A 500 2.65 -6.83 -5.46
CA ASP A 500 2.14 -7.58 -6.61
C ASP A 500 0.61 -7.63 -6.53
N ALA A 501 -0.06 -7.08 -7.54
CA ALA A 501 -1.51 -7.03 -7.61
C ALA A 501 -2.19 -8.41 -7.70
N ARG A 502 -1.48 -9.45 -8.15
CA ARG A 502 -2.03 -10.82 -8.29
C ARG A 502 -2.03 -11.57 -6.98
N THR A 503 -0.89 -11.57 -6.29
CA THR A 503 -0.67 -12.31 -5.04
C THR A 503 -1.08 -11.50 -3.82
N THR A 504 -1.24 -10.18 -3.96
CA THR A 504 -1.49 -9.21 -2.89
C THR A 504 -0.40 -9.14 -1.83
N THR A 505 0.79 -9.64 -2.17
CA THR A 505 1.96 -9.63 -1.29
C THR A 505 2.76 -8.36 -1.49
N CYS A 506 3.25 -7.79 -0.39
CA CYS A 506 4.28 -6.76 -0.44
C CYS A 506 5.57 -7.41 -0.99
N LEU A 507 6.10 -6.86 -2.08
CA LEU A 507 7.38 -7.25 -2.67
C LEU A 507 8.51 -6.61 -1.87
N ASP A 508 8.53 -5.27 -1.86
CA ASP A 508 9.59 -4.47 -1.25
C ASP A 508 9.02 -3.25 -0.54
N THR A 509 9.79 -2.67 0.38
CA THR A 509 9.44 -1.42 1.07
C THR A 509 10.66 -0.53 1.13
N PHE A 510 10.53 0.67 0.60
CA PHE A 510 11.53 1.73 0.63
C PHE A 510 11.42 2.50 1.94
N TYR A 511 12.58 2.68 2.59
CA TYR A 511 12.73 3.47 3.80
C TYR A 511 13.77 4.56 3.56
N GLY A 512 13.47 5.79 3.96
CA GLY A 512 14.41 6.91 3.86
C GLY A 512 13.79 8.24 4.23
N HIS A 513 12.49 8.38 3.94
CA HIS A 513 11.68 9.52 4.33
C HIS A 513 11.63 9.72 5.85
N GLU A 514 11.65 10.98 6.26
CA GLU A 514 11.54 11.39 7.67
C GLU A 514 10.14 11.89 8.02
N ALA A 515 9.37 12.33 7.02
CA ALA A 515 8.00 12.84 7.15
C ALA A 515 7.02 12.03 6.30
N ALA A 516 5.73 12.34 6.43
CA ALA A 516 4.68 11.65 5.69
C ALA A 516 4.89 11.78 4.18
N VAL A 517 4.78 10.67 3.45
CA VAL A 517 4.94 10.67 1.99
C VAL A 517 3.60 11.05 1.37
N ASN A 518 3.55 12.13 0.60
CA ASN A 518 2.32 12.66 0.04
C ASN A 518 1.99 12.04 -1.32
N HIS A 519 2.99 11.88 -2.18
CA HIS A 519 2.80 11.43 -3.56
C HIS A 519 3.94 10.56 -4.05
N CYS A 520 3.66 9.65 -4.98
CA CYS A 520 4.67 8.88 -5.67
C CYS A 520 4.32 8.69 -7.16
N LYS A 521 5.34 8.65 -8.03
CA LYS A 521 5.16 8.43 -9.46
C LYS A 521 6.28 7.61 -10.09
N PHE A 522 5.90 6.67 -10.94
CA PHE A 522 6.85 5.91 -11.76
C PHE A 522 7.28 6.67 -13.01
N SER A 523 8.52 6.44 -13.43
CA SER A 523 8.99 6.74 -14.79
C SER A 523 8.22 5.91 -15.81
N LEU A 524 8.00 6.46 -17.01
CA LEU A 524 7.32 5.76 -18.11
C LEU A 524 8.04 4.46 -18.53
N ARG A 525 9.35 4.37 -18.26
CA ARG A 525 10.15 3.15 -18.51
C ARG A 525 9.97 2.10 -17.41
N GLY A 526 9.51 2.51 -16.22
CA GLY A 526 9.31 1.64 -15.06
C GLY A 526 10.61 1.24 -14.36
N ASP A 527 11.68 2.01 -14.53
CA ASP A 527 13.00 1.81 -13.91
C ASP A 527 13.17 2.60 -12.60
N THR A 528 12.66 3.83 -12.57
CA THR A 528 12.74 4.71 -11.41
C THR A 528 11.36 5.01 -10.82
N LEU A 529 11.34 5.16 -9.49
CA LEU A 529 10.18 5.62 -8.71
C LEU A 529 10.60 6.91 -8.00
N VAL A 530 9.75 7.93 -8.02
CA VAL A 530 9.98 9.17 -7.28
C VAL A 530 8.89 9.34 -6.24
N SER A 531 9.26 9.77 -5.03
CA SER A 531 8.33 10.02 -3.92
C SER A 531 8.65 11.31 -3.21
N CYS A 532 7.62 12.01 -2.71
CA CYS A 532 7.76 13.30 -2.04
C CYS A 532 7.18 13.33 -0.63
N ASP A 533 7.82 14.14 0.22
CA ASP A 533 7.48 14.29 1.63
C ASP A 533 6.81 15.61 1.97
N ALA A 534 6.09 15.58 3.10
CA ALA A 534 5.56 16.77 3.78
C ALA A 534 6.62 17.76 4.27
N ASP A 535 7.90 17.36 4.34
CA ASP A 535 9.01 18.26 4.68
C ASP A 535 9.73 18.83 3.43
N GLY A 536 9.23 18.54 2.22
CA GLY A 536 9.82 19.03 0.97
C GLY A 536 11.00 18.20 0.45
N LYS A 537 11.33 17.08 1.11
CA LYS A 537 12.30 16.11 0.60
C LYS A 537 11.66 15.22 -0.47
N VAL A 538 12.39 15.00 -1.56
CA VAL A 538 11.99 14.11 -2.65
C VAL A 538 13.07 13.07 -2.85
N PHE A 539 12.68 11.80 -2.90
CA PHE A 539 13.61 10.70 -3.12
C PHE A 539 13.36 10.06 -4.48
N VAL A 540 14.44 9.72 -5.15
CA VAL A 540 14.43 8.93 -6.39
C VAL A 540 14.98 7.55 -6.06
N TRP A 541 14.19 6.52 -6.36
CA TRP A 541 14.48 5.12 -6.08
C TRP A 541 14.73 4.35 -7.38
N ASP A 542 15.71 3.45 -7.35
CA ASP A 542 15.83 2.38 -8.34
C ASP A 542 14.99 1.19 -7.88
N ILE A 543 14.02 0.79 -8.70
CA ILE A 543 13.09 -0.30 -8.38
C ILE A 543 13.81 -1.65 -8.38
N ARG A 544 14.80 -1.84 -9.26
CA ARG A 544 15.47 -3.15 -9.42
C ARG A 544 16.45 -3.41 -8.29
N MET A 545 17.13 -2.36 -7.84
CA MET A 545 18.13 -2.46 -6.77
C MET A 545 17.51 -2.22 -5.39
N VAL A 546 16.30 -1.67 -5.33
CA VAL A 546 15.62 -1.26 -4.10
C VAL A 546 16.49 -0.30 -3.28
N THR A 547 17.10 0.68 -3.96
CA THR A 547 18.02 1.65 -3.35
C THR A 547 17.66 3.08 -3.74
N GLU A 548 17.97 4.03 -2.86
CA GLU A 548 17.96 5.45 -3.20
C GLU A 548 19.05 5.75 -4.24
N ILE A 549 18.65 6.34 -5.38
CA ILE A 549 19.56 6.94 -6.36
C ILE A 549 20.06 8.27 -5.82
N GLY A 550 19.16 9.02 -5.16
CA GLY A 550 19.51 10.15 -4.32
C GLY A 550 18.28 10.92 -3.86
N SER A 551 18.55 11.97 -3.08
CA SER A 551 17.54 12.85 -2.51
C SER A 551 17.69 14.28 -3.04
N ILE A 552 16.54 14.92 -3.22
CA ILE A 552 16.40 16.31 -3.65
C ILE A 552 15.71 17.03 -2.50
N ASP A 553 16.28 18.16 -2.09
CA ASP A 553 15.66 19.04 -1.11
C ASP A 553 14.97 20.18 -1.87
N ALA A 554 13.63 20.13 -1.91
CA ALA A 554 12.81 21.14 -2.57
C ALA A 554 12.52 22.35 -1.66
N GLY A 555 13.11 22.40 -0.45
CA GLY A 555 12.94 23.48 0.52
C GLY A 555 12.13 23.05 1.75
N PRO A 556 11.92 23.97 2.71
CA PRO A 556 11.37 23.64 4.03
C PRO A 556 9.84 23.43 4.06
N HIS A 557 9.17 23.53 2.91
CA HIS A 557 7.72 23.42 2.80
C HIS A 557 7.32 22.10 2.15
N ALA A 558 6.13 21.60 2.48
CA ALA A 558 5.62 20.34 1.95
C ALA A 558 5.64 20.28 0.42
N ALA A 559 6.12 19.15 -0.10
CA ALA A 559 5.97 18.78 -1.49
C ALA A 559 4.67 17.97 -1.62
N ASN A 560 3.70 18.51 -2.36
CA ASN A 560 2.36 17.95 -2.46
C ASN A 560 2.26 16.91 -3.59
N HIS A 561 2.89 17.18 -4.73
CA HIS A 561 2.80 16.33 -5.92
C HIS A 561 4.11 16.30 -6.70
N VAL A 562 4.38 15.15 -7.32
CA VAL A 562 5.52 14.97 -8.22
C VAL A 562 5.05 14.46 -9.57
N SER A 563 5.58 15.06 -10.62
CA SER A 563 5.39 14.61 -11.99
C SER A 563 6.72 14.43 -12.70
N LEU A 564 6.77 13.42 -13.56
CA LEU A 564 7.91 13.12 -14.42
C LEU A 564 7.54 13.37 -15.86
N ASP A 565 8.49 13.90 -16.62
CA ASP A 565 8.37 13.94 -18.06
C ASP A 565 8.36 12.53 -18.67
N SER A 566 7.80 12.41 -19.87
CA SER A 566 7.84 11.22 -20.73
C SER A 566 9.22 10.61 -20.92
N SER A 567 10.28 11.43 -20.89
CA SER A 567 11.67 11.00 -20.96
C SER A 567 12.16 10.35 -19.66
N GLY A 568 11.55 10.68 -18.52
CA GLY A 568 11.98 10.30 -17.18
C GLY A 568 13.29 10.96 -16.72
N ASP A 569 13.68 12.08 -17.31
CA ASP A 569 14.90 12.83 -16.93
C ASP A 569 14.60 14.15 -16.21
N THR A 570 13.52 14.83 -16.63
CA THR A 570 13.01 16.03 -15.97
C THR A 570 11.89 15.66 -14.99
N LEU A 571 11.94 16.20 -13.78
CA LEU A 571 10.89 16.11 -12.77
C LEU A 571 10.40 17.51 -12.39
N VAL A 572 9.15 17.58 -11.99
CA VAL A 572 8.53 18.78 -11.41
C VAL A 572 7.94 18.43 -10.05
N ILE A 573 8.18 19.31 -9.08
CA ILE A 573 7.68 19.22 -7.71
C ILE A 573 6.79 20.43 -7.47
N SER A 574 5.56 20.19 -7.03
CA SER A 574 4.69 21.24 -6.52
C SER A 574 4.88 21.40 -5.02
N CYS A 575 5.14 22.64 -4.60
CA CYS A 575 5.40 22.95 -3.20
C CYS A 575 4.27 23.80 -2.61
N ASN A 576 4.12 23.69 -1.29
CA ASN A 576 3.13 24.45 -0.53
C ASN A 576 3.42 25.96 -0.45
N ASP A 577 4.59 26.41 -0.92
CA ASP A 577 5.00 27.83 -0.96
C ASP A 577 4.51 28.57 -2.22
N GLY A 578 3.64 27.95 -3.02
CA GLY A 578 3.12 28.52 -4.26
C GLY A 578 4.10 28.40 -5.45
N LYS A 579 5.25 27.75 -5.26
CA LYS A 579 6.27 27.58 -6.30
C LYS A 579 6.26 26.16 -6.84
N ILE A 580 6.57 26.07 -8.12
CA ILE A 580 6.79 24.79 -8.79
C ILE A 580 8.27 24.74 -9.14
N ARG A 581 8.96 23.70 -8.67
CA ARG A 581 10.40 23.53 -8.90
C ARG A 581 10.62 22.42 -9.90
N ALA A 582 11.37 22.71 -10.96
CA ALA A 582 11.77 21.72 -11.94
C ALA A 582 13.22 21.30 -11.71
N PHE A 583 13.50 20.01 -11.80
CA PHE A 583 14.84 19.45 -11.71
C PHE A 583 15.11 18.56 -12.91
N SER A 584 16.36 18.55 -13.38
CA SER A 584 16.85 17.68 -14.44
C SER A 584 18.00 16.81 -13.93
N GLY A 585 18.32 15.76 -14.69
CA GLY A 585 19.50 14.92 -14.46
C GLY A 585 19.23 13.67 -13.61
N ILE A 586 17.98 13.20 -13.53
CA ILE A 586 17.61 11.97 -12.80
C ILE A 586 18.48 10.79 -13.24
N LYS A 587 18.68 10.62 -14.55
CA LYS A 587 19.48 9.50 -15.08
C LYS A 587 20.96 9.63 -14.79
N SER A 588 21.45 10.85 -14.62
CA SER A 588 22.85 11.11 -14.27
C SER A 588 23.14 11.04 -12.77
N GLY A 589 22.11 10.99 -11.92
CA GLY A 589 22.24 11.06 -10.47
C GLY A 589 22.76 12.41 -9.96
N LYS A 590 22.87 13.41 -10.84
CA LYS A 590 23.16 14.80 -10.51
C LYS A 590 21.86 15.58 -10.69
N PHE A 591 21.22 15.90 -9.57
CA PHE A 591 20.00 16.68 -9.60
C PHE A 591 20.35 18.16 -9.69
N GLU A 592 20.07 18.76 -10.84
CA GLU A 592 20.24 20.18 -11.06
C GLU A 592 18.87 20.85 -11.10
N GLN A 593 18.69 21.87 -10.26
CA GLN A 593 17.48 22.69 -10.29
C GLN A 593 17.54 23.55 -11.56
N THR A 594 16.57 23.34 -12.44
CA THR A 594 16.51 23.96 -13.77
C THR A 594 15.72 25.25 -13.70
N ALA A 595 14.46 25.15 -13.28
CA ALA A 595 13.56 26.30 -13.19
C ALA A 595 12.80 26.36 -11.86
N VAL A 596 12.42 27.58 -11.48
CA VAL A 596 11.39 27.85 -10.47
C VAL A 596 10.28 28.61 -11.17
N LEU A 597 9.13 27.99 -11.29
CA LEU A 597 7.94 28.60 -11.87
C LEU A 597 7.15 29.22 -10.72
N GLU A 598 7.17 30.55 -10.67
CA GLU A 598 6.43 31.35 -9.70
C GLU A 598 5.22 31.97 -10.38
N GLY A 599 4.06 31.88 -9.74
CA GLY A 599 2.84 32.46 -10.29
C GLY A 599 1.58 32.15 -9.51
N HIS A 600 1.55 31.10 -8.70
CA HIS A 600 0.45 30.85 -7.76
C HIS A 600 0.56 31.75 -6.53
N ASP A 601 -0.58 32.24 -6.07
CA ASP A 601 -0.67 33.11 -4.88
C ASP A 601 -0.70 32.29 -3.58
N ASP A 602 -1.05 31.00 -3.68
CA ASP A 602 -1.17 30.05 -2.58
C ASP A 602 -0.56 28.69 -2.99
N ALA A 603 -0.57 27.71 -2.08
CA ALA A 603 -0.01 26.38 -2.25
C ALA A 603 -0.40 25.70 -3.59
N VAL A 604 0.59 25.13 -4.27
CA VAL A 604 0.35 24.33 -5.48
C VAL A 604 0.09 22.88 -5.07
N GLN A 605 -1.11 22.38 -5.39
CA GLN A 605 -1.53 21.03 -5.02
C GLN A 605 -1.09 19.99 -6.03
N ALA A 606 -1.18 20.29 -7.33
CA ALA A 606 -0.80 19.35 -8.39
C ALA A 606 -0.17 20.06 -9.58
N ALA A 607 0.83 19.43 -10.18
CA ALA A 607 1.45 19.87 -11.43
C ALA A 607 1.73 18.65 -12.32
N VAL A 608 1.32 18.68 -13.59
CA VAL A 608 1.46 17.53 -14.50
C VAL A 608 1.97 17.97 -15.86
N PHE A 609 2.96 17.23 -16.37
CA PHE A 609 3.48 17.39 -17.72
C PHE A 609 2.55 16.81 -18.77
N ASP A 610 2.47 17.49 -19.92
CA ASP A 610 1.93 16.88 -21.13
C ASP A 610 2.79 15.69 -21.58
N ARG A 611 2.17 14.76 -22.31
CA ARG A 611 2.84 13.56 -22.84
C ARG A 611 4.02 13.91 -23.75
N ASP A 612 3.92 15.00 -24.50
CA ASP A 612 4.99 15.43 -25.40
C ASP A 612 5.99 16.38 -24.69
N GLY A 613 5.79 16.69 -23.40
CA GLY A 613 6.67 17.55 -22.61
C GLY A 613 6.68 19.03 -23.06
N LYS A 614 5.67 19.46 -23.83
CA LYS A 614 5.60 20.81 -24.42
C LYS A 614 4.92 21.85 -23.55
N PHE A 615 4.03 21.42 -22.67
CA PHE A 615 3.38 22.29 -21.72
C PHE A 615 3.23 21.56 -20.40
N LEU A 616 3.21 22.34 -19.32
CA LEU A 616 2.97 21.91 -17.96
C LEU A 616 1.68 22.57 -17.51
N VAL A 617 0.86 21.82 -16.77
CA VAL A 617 -0.39 22.36 -16.19
C VAL A 617 -0.29 22.26 -14.69
N SER A 618 -0.61 23.34 -13.99
CA SER A 618 -0.61 23.37 -12.53
C SER A 618 -1.93 23.86 -11.97
N ALA A 619 -2.25 23.35 -10.78
CA ALA A 619 -3.45 23.71 -10.04
C ALA A 619 -3.09 23.92 -8.56
N GLY A 620 -3.70 24.94 -7.96
CA GLY A 620 -3.40 25.35 -6.58
C GLY A 620 -4.63 25.59 -5.72
N SER A 621 -4.36 25.88 -4.45
CA SER A 621 -5.35 26.31 -3.45
C SER A 621 -5.98 27.66 -3.79
N ASP A 622 -5.33 28.45 -4.65
CA ASP A 622 -5.82 29.72 -5.19
C ASP A 622 -7.01 29.57 -6.17
N CYS A 623 -7.56 28.35 -6.30
CA CYS A 623 -8.71 28.02 -7.17
C CYS A 623 -8.41 28.20 -8.68
N MET A 624 -7.14 28.43 -9.03
CA MET A 624 -6.68 28.73 -10.38
C MET A 624 -6.01 27.51 -11.02
N LEU A 625 -6.21 27.38 -12.32
CA LEU A 625 -5.49 26.48 -13.21
C LEU A 625 -4.54 27.33 -14.06
N ARG A 626 -3.25 27.01 -14.08
CA ARG A 626 -2.24 27.70 -14.90
C ARG A 626 -1.65 26.77 -15.95
N LEU A 627 -1.41 27.32 -17.13
CA LEU A 627 -0.74 26.65 -18.25
C LEU A 627 0.64 27.28 -18.44
N TRP A 628 1.67 26.44 -18.47
CA TRP A 628 3.05 26.84 -18.71
C TRP A 628 3.53 26.22 -20.02
N SER A 629 4.12 26.99 -20.92
CA SER A 629 4.69 26.49 -22.18
C SER A 629 5.96 27.22 -22.58
#